data_AF-A0AA38G1I0-F1
#
_entry.id   AF-A0AA38G1I0-F1
#
_cell.length_a   1.000
_cell.length_b   1.000
_cell.length_c   1.000
_cell.angle_alpha   90.00
_cell.angle_beta   90.00
_cell.angle_gamma   90.00
#
_symmetry.space_group_name_H-M   'P 1'
#
loop_
_entity.id
_entity.type
_entity.pdbx_description
1 polymer ?
#
loop_
_entity_poly.entity_id
_entity_poly.type
_entity_poly.pdbx_seq_one_letter_code
_entity_poly.pdbx_strand_id
1 'polypeptide(L)'
;MRTRRANYPSSDEGFSSPVRQKRRLMSPEAFSLFVSKYVKDNPFDALPEDLLISIMVSLGSSASSPLDLVNAKLACKRFCSAASHEKVLVHASMGALTVKASKWSEESHKFLRLCAETGNPEARYMLGMIQFYCLMNRVSGVALMAEAASASHPWALYSLGVIQFNGSGGSRKDKMLRAGVVLCAKAAAMGHIDAMRELGHCLQDGYGVKKNVQEGRKFLLQANAKEAILCVYGKCRKNSRWSVKAHAINTFLVEWFALHPAARGLRLCCYSKCGRPETRRHEFRRCSACGSVNYCSRACQALDWKTKHRYNCTPVENWDERQGLEIVDQDAMDGDGDALDEHDDADLDDIVNS
;
A
#
# COMPACT_ATOMS: atom_id res chain seq x y z
N MET A 1 -34.26 -62.29 44.78
CA MET A 1 -33.32 -63.41 45.00
C MET A 1 -32.08 -63.19 44.13
N ARG A 2 -30.89 -63.24 44.72
CA ARG A 2 -29.58 -62.96 44.09
C ARG A 2 -29.28 -63.95 42.96
N THR A 3 -28.80 -63.46 41.81
CA THR A 3 -28.11 -64.30 40.82
C THR A 3 -26.68 -63.82 40.61
N ARG A 4 -25.78 -64.82 40.56
CA ARG A 4 -24.34 -64.77 40.72
C ARG A 4 -23.62 -64.35 39.43
N ARG A 5 -22.48 -63.67 39.58
CA ARG A 5 -21.40 -63.64 38.57
C ARG A 5 -20.73 -65.02 38.50
N ALA A 6 -20.42 -65.47 37.29
CA ALA A 6 -19.50 -66.57 37.03
C ALA A 6 -18.44 -66.12 36.02
N ASN A 7 -17.18 -66.42 36.35
CA ASN A 7 -15.97 -66.28 35.55
C ASN A 7 -15.93 -67.30 34.39
N TYR A 8 -15.24 -66.99 33.29
CA TYR A 8 -14.42 -67.96 32.52
C TYR A 8 -13.18 -67.26 31.89
N PRO A 9 -12.10 -68.00 31.55
CA PRO A 9 -10.71 -67.56 31.58
C PRO A 9 -10.03 -67.33 30.20
N SER A 10 -8.76 -66.97 30.33
CA SER A 10 -7.65 -66.63 29.41
C SER A 10 -7.36 -67.48 28.17
N SER A 11 -6.85 -66.81 27.12
CA SER A 11 -5.59 -67.10 26.37
C SER A 11 -5.48 -66.08 25.23
N ASP A 12 -4.60 -65.07 25.27
CA ASP A 12 -3.18 -65.11 24.89
C ASP A 12 -2.99 -65.35 23.38
N GLU A 13 -2.81 -64.26 22.60
CA GLU A 13 -2.04 -64.23 21.35
C GLU A 13 -1.47 -62.81 21.17
N GLY A 14 -0.15 -62.76 20.99
CA GLY A 14 0.64 -61.54 21.03
C GLY A 14 0.69 -60.78 19.71
N PHE A 15 0.81 -59.45 19.83
CA PHE A 15 1.38 -58.59 18.80
C PHE A 15 2.41 -57.68 19.45
N SER A 16 3.69 -57.91 19.10
CA SER A 16 4.85 -57.17 19.56
C SER A 16 4.85 -55.74 18.98
N SER A 17 4.83 -54.74 19.87
CA SER A 17 4.96 -53.32 19.49
C SER A 17 6.40 -52.97 19.09
N PRO A 18 6.63 -51.99 18.19
CA PRO A 18 7.98 -51.57 17.80
C PRO A 18 8.68 -50.90 18.98
N VAL A 19 9.90 -51.35 19.27
CA VAL A 19 10.78 -50.77 20.29
C VAL A 19 11.04 -49.30 19.96
N ARG A 20 10.50 -48.42 20.79
CA ARG A 20 10.74 -46.97 20.74
C ARG A 20 12.19 -46.70 21.12
N GLN A 21 13.11 -46.64 20.15
CA GLN A 21 14.47 -46.17 20.41
C GLN A 21 14.40 -44.72 20.89
N LYS A 22 14.64 -44.50 22.18
CA LYS A 22 14.87 -43.17 22.75
C LYS A 22 16.08 -42.57 22.02
N ARG A 23 15.85 -41.57 21.16
CA ARG A 23 16.94 -40.70 20.66
C ARG A 23 17.61 -40.10 21.89
N ARG A 24 18.84 -40.52 22.19
CA ARG A 24 19.66 -39.90 23.23
C ARG A 24 19.98 -38.49 22.76
N LEU A 25 19.26 -37.52 23.33
CA LEU A 25 19.66 -36.11 23.25
C LEU A 25 21.05 -36.00 23.90
N MET A 26 21.99 -35.37 23.19
CA MET A 26 23.31 -35.08 23.72
C MET A 26 23.19 -34.23 24.98
N SER A 27 24.07 -34.46 25.97
CA SER A 27 24.14 -33.57 27.12
C SER A 27 24.57 -32.17 26.69
N PRO A 28 24.18 -31.11 27.43
CA PRO A 28 24.62 -29.75 27.14
C PRO A 28 26.15 -29.62 27.02
N GLU A 29 26.93 -30.33 27.86
CA GLU A 29 28.39 -30.34 27.72
C GLU A 29 28.87 -31.07 26.45
N ALA A 30 28.26 -32.19 26.08
CA ALA A 30 28.62 -32.93 24.87
C ALA A 30 28.25 -32.15 23.59
N PHE A 31 27.14 -31.41 23.62
CA PHE A 31 26.75 -30.49 22.55
C PHE A 31 27.73 -29.31 22.46
N SER A 32 28.10 -28.72 23.60
CA SER A 32 29.08 -27.64 23.67
C SER A 32 30.48 -28.07 23.18
N LEU A 33 30.93 -29.29 23.53
CA LEU A 33 32.17 -29.88 23.03
C LEU A 33 32.13 -30.27 21.55
N PHE A 34 30.97 -30.71 21.05
CA PHE A 34 30.77 -30.96 19.62
C PHE A 34 30.82 -29.64 18.83
N VAL A 35 30.13 -28.62 19.32
CA VAL A 35 30.17 -27.27 18.75
C VAL A 35 31.60 -26.74 18.79
N SER A 36 32.32 -26.80 19.92
CA SER A 36 33.70 -26.27 19.98
C SER A 36 34.72 -27.07 19.16
N LYS A 37 34.45 -28.35 18.87
CA LYS A 37 35.31 -29.21 18.03
C LYS A 37 35.11 -28.98 16.53
N TYR A 38 33.91 -28.58 16.09
CA TYR A 38 33.56 -28.39 14.67
C TYR A 38 33.25 -26.94 14.27
N VAL A 39 33.05 -26.05 15.23
CA VAL A 39 32.74 -24.62 15.04
C VAL A 39 33.92 -23.81 15.58
N LYS A 40 35.03 -23.85 14.85
CA LYS A 40 36.12 -22.87 15.00
C LYS A 40 35.91 -21.64 14.11
N ASP A 41 35.10 -21.79 13.09
CA ASP A 41 34.67 -20.74 12.15
C ASP A 41 33.20 -20.36 12.42
N ASN A 42 32.72 -19.26 11.84
CA ASN A 42 31.38 -18.74 12.10
C ASN A 42 30.35 -19.87 11.89
N PRO A 43 29.36 -20.09 12.79
CA PRO A 43 28.39 -21.18 12.65
C PRO A 43 27.63 -21.16 11.32
N PHE A 44 27.62 -20.01 10.63
CA PHE A 44 27.04 -19.87 9.29
C PHE A 44 27.98 -20.29 8.16
N ASP A 45 29.28 -20.49 8.37
CA ASP A 45 30.25 -20.88 7.34
C ASP A 45 30.04 -22.31 6.84
N ALA A 46 29.43 -23.17 7.67
CA ALA A 46 29.07 -24.53 7.28
C ALA A 46 27.77 -24.63 6.45
N LEU A 47 26.98 -23.55 6.36
CA LEU A 47 25.70 -23.59 5.64
C LEU A 47 25.89 -23.48 4.11
N PRO A 48 25.20 -24.27 3.29
CA PRO A 48 25.11 -24.03 1.85
C PRO A 48 24.54 -22.64 1.52
N GLU A 49 24.97 -22.06 0.39
CA GLU A 49 24.55 -20.73 -0.04
C GLU A 49 23.03 -20.62 -0.24
N ASP A 50 22.40 -21.65 -0.79
CA ASP A 50 20.95 -21.70 -0.99
C ASP A 50 20.16 -21.59 0.33
N LEU A 51 20.67 -22.18 1.42
CA LEU A 51 20.04 -22.06 2.74
C LEU A 51 20.16 -20.64 3.29
N LEU A 52 21.31 -19.98 3.08
CA LEU A 52 21.47 -18.58 3.48
C LEU A 52 20.52 -17.67 2.72
N ILE A 53 20.39 -17.86 1.39
CA ILE A 53 19.45 -17.11 0.56
C ILE A 53 18.03 -17.37 1.05
N SER A 54 17.64 -18.63 1.31
CA SER A 54 16.31 -18.96 1.81
C SER A 54 16.00 -18.31 3.16
N ILE A 55 16.97 -18.26 4.08
CA ILE A 55 16.84 -17.56 5.36
C ILE A 55 16.62 -16.07 5.11
N MET A 56 17.42 -15.46 4.24
CA MET A 56 17.31 -14.02 3.92
C MET A 56 16.02 -13.66 3.19
N VAL A 57 15.52 -14.53 2.30
CA VAL A 57 14.20 -14.38 1.66
C VAL A 57 13.09 -14.40 2.71
N SER A 58 13.12 -15.38 3.61
CA SER A 58 12.12 -15.48 4.68
C SER A 58 12.15 -14.26 5.60
N LEU A 59 13.36 -13.79 5.95
CA LEU A 59 13.55 -12.58 6.74
C LEU A 59 13.05 -11.33 6.01
N GLY A 60 13.45 -11.13 4.75
CA GLY A 60 13.07 -9.97 3.94
C GLY A 60 11.56 -9.91 3.68
N SER A 61 10.92 -11.05 3.43
CA SER A 61 9.47 -11.15 3.19
C SER A 61 8.64 -10.90 4.44
N SER A 62 9.18 -11.17 5.62
CA SER A 62 8.48 -11.01 6.91
C SER A 62 8.96 -9.80 7.72
N ALA A 63 9.93 -9.05 7.19
CA ALA A 63 10.53 -7.90 7.87
C ALA A 63 9.47 -6.86 8.21
N SER A 64 9.55 -6.35 9.43
CA SER A 64 8.68 -5.31 9.97
C SER A 64 9.32 -3.92 9.87
N SER A 65 10.64 -3.89 9.70
CA SER A 65 11.48 -2.69 9.63
C SER A 65 12.73 -2.97 8.76
N PRO A 66 13.34 -1.97 8.12
CA PRO A 66 14.60 -2.16 7.41
C PRO A 66 15.73 -2.66 8.31
N LEU A 67 15.65 -2.38 9.62
CA LEU A 67 16.61 -2.85 10.60
C LEU A 67 16.72 -4.38 10.67
N ASP A 68 15.65 -5.11 10.34
CA ASP A 68 15.64 -6.57 10.37
C ASP A 68 16.68 -7.11 9.35
N LEU A 69 16.68 -6.57 8.12
CA LEU A 69 17.67 -6.92 7.11
C LEU A 69 19.05 -6.34 7.41
N VAL A 70 19.14 -5.10 7.90
CA VAL A 70 20.43 -4.46 8.23
C VAL A 70 21.16 -5.26 9.31
N ASN A 71 20.49 -5.66 10.39
CA ASN A 71 21.08 -6.44 11.46
C ASN A 71 21.56 -7.81 10.97
N ALA A 72 20.81 -8.48 10.09
CA ALA A 72 21.23 -9.74 9.48
C ALA A 72 22.48 -9.57 8.60
N LYS A 73 22.55 -8.49 7.79
CA LYS A 73 23.74 -8.17 7.00
C LYS A 73 24.97 -7.92 7.87
N LEU A 74 24.79 -7.29 9.03
CA LEU A 74 25.88 -7.00 9.97
C LEU A 74 26.33 -8.24 10.76
N ALA A 75 25.51 -9.30 10.84
CA ALA A 75 25.84 -10.50 11.59
C ALA A 75 27.02 -11.28 10.98
N CYS A 76 27.10 -11.39 9.64
CA CYS A 76 28.26 -11.99 8.96
C CYS A 76 28.39 -11.60 7.49
N LYS A 77 29.61 -11.76 6.94
CA LYS A 77 29.90 -11.49 5.52
C LYS A 77 29.02 -12.31 4.57
N ARG A 78 28.70 -13.56 4.93
CA ARG A 78 27.88 -14.45 4.10
C ARG A 78 26.43 -13.97 4.00
N PHE A 79 25.83 -13.52 5.11
CA PHE A 79 24.50 -12.88 5.06
C PHE A 79 24.54 -11.54 4.35
N CYS A 80 25.61 -10.76 4.49
CA CYS A 80 25.78 -9.54 3.70
C CYS A 80 25.76 -9.83 2.19
N SER A 81 26.46 -10.89 1.74
CA SER A 81 26.44 -11.35 0.35
C SER A 81 25.06 -11.85 -0.07
N ALA A 82 24.45 -12.74 0.72
CA ALA A 82 23.15 -13.32 0.44
C ALA A 82 22.02 -12.28 0.40
N ALA A 83 22.12 -11.19 1.19
CA ALA A 83 21.13 -10.12 1.20
C ALA A 83 21.01 -9.38 -0.13
N SER A 84 22.07 -9.40 -0.94
CA SER A 84 22.11 -8.76 -2.26
C SER A 84 21.64 -9.69 -3.37
N HIS A 85 21.26 -10.93 -3.05
CA HIS A 85 20.76 -11.89 -4.01
C HIS A 85 19.38 -11.47 -4.52
N GLU A 86 19.15 -11.60 -5.83
CA GLU A 86 17.92 -11.17 -6.52
C GLU A 86 16.63 -11.68 -5.84
N LYS A 87 16.59 -12.96 -5.47
CA LYS A 87 15.46 -13.56 -4.73
C LYS A 87 15.14 -12.83 -3.41
N VAL A 88 16.13 -12.30 -2.70
CA VAL A 88 15.89 -11.56 -1.45
C VAL A 88 15.27 -10.19 -1.76
N LEU A 89 15.77 -9.53 -2.81
CA LEU A 89 15.36 -8.19 -3.21
C LEU A 89 13.93 -8.17 -3.78
N VAL A 90 13.60 -9.13 -4.66
CA VAL A 90 12.26 -9.25 -5.26
C VAL A 90 11.17 -9.55 -4.21
N HIS A 91 11.55 -10.24 -3.13
CA HIS A 91 10.64 -10.61 -2.04
C HIS A 91 10.73 -9.71 -0.80
N ALA A 92 11.52 -8.63 -0.84
CA ALA A 92 11.58 -7.68 0.26
C ALA A 92 10.18 -7.08 0.54
N SER A 93 9.75 -7.14 1.81
CA SER A 93 8.45 -6.64 2.24
C SER A 93 8.41 -5.10 2.27
N MET A 94 7.20 -4.52 2.30
CA MET A 94 7.03 -3.09 2.57
C MET A 94 7.76 -2.66 3.87
N GLY A 95 7.78 -3.51 4.90
CA GLY A 95 8.49 -3.22 6.16
C GLY A 95 10.00 -3.11 5.97
N ALA A 96 10.61 -3.98 5.16
CA ALA A 96 12.01 -3.89 4.78
C ALA A 96 12.33 -2.64 3.95
N LEU A 97 11.39 -2.16 3.14
CA LEU A 97 11.55 -1.03 2.21
C LEU A 97 11.22 0.33 2.84
N THR A 98 10.52 0.35 3.98
CA THR A 98 10.00 1.59 4.60
C THR A 98 11.12 2.44 5.18
N VAL A 99 11.32 3.65 4.63
CA VAL A 99 12.28 4.63 5.14
C VAL A 99 11.51 5.87 5.61
N LYS A 100 12.00 6.55 6.65
CA LYS A 100 11.48 7.86 7.07
C LYS A 100 12.07 8.95 6.18
N ALA A 101 11.34 10.01 5.86
CA ALA A 101 11.85 11.07 4.99
C ALA A 101 13.10 11.75 5.59
N SER A 102 13.11 11.94 6.93
CA SER A 102 14.28 12.46 7.67
C SER A 102 15.53 11.56 7.65
N LYS A 103 15.38 10.30 7.22
CA LYS A 103 16.46 9.30 7.10
C LYS A 103 16.70 8.90 5.64
N TRP A 104 16.11 9.61 4.70
CA TRP A 104 16.34 9.40 3.28
C TRP A 104 17.80 9.76 2.94
N SER A 105 18.53 8.78 2.41
CA SER A 105 19.92 8.89 1.98
C SER A 105 20.15 8.22 0.64
N GLU A 106 21.31 8.46 0.02
CA GLU A 106 21.73 7.80 -1.21
C GLU A 106 21.71 6.27 -1.10
N GLU A 107 22.08 5.71 0.06
CA GLU A 107 22.05 4.27 0.31
C GLU A 107 20.62 3.74 0.35
N SER A 108 19.70 4.46 1.00
CA SER A 108 18.29 4.08 1.05
C SER A 108 17.64 4.15 -0.33
N HIS A 109 18.00 5.17 -1.14
CA HIS A 109 17.55 5.28 -2.52
C HIS A 109 18.11 4.14 -3.36
N LYS A 110 19.41 3.87 -3.29
CA LYS A 110 20.07 2.77 -4.02
C LYS A 110 19.45 1.42 -3.70
N PHE A 111 19.18 1.14 -2.42
CA PHE A 111 18.53 -0.09 -2.01
C PHE A 111 17.11 -0.22 -2.58
N LEU A 112 16.30 0.84 -2.47
CA LEU A 112 14.95 0.84 -3.02
C LEU A 112 14.95 0.68 -4.55
N ARG A 113 15.88 1.35 -5.23
CA ARG A 113 16.08 1.23 -6.68
C ARG A 113 16.48 -0.18 -7.09
N LEU A 114 17.42 -0.79 -6.39
CA LEU A 114 17.85 -2.16 -6.64
C LEU A 114 16.69 -3.17 -6.48
N CYS A 115 15.85 -3.02 -5.45
CA CYS A 115 14.65 -3.83 -5.29
C CYS A 115 13.65 -3.61 -6.45
N ALA A 116 13.47 -2.36 -6.91
CA ALA A 116 12.59 -2.06 -8.04
C ALA A 116 13.10 -2.67 -9.36
N GLU A 117 14.40 -2.54 -9.65
CA GLU A 117 15.08 -3.08 -10.84
C GLU A 117 15.04 -4.62 -10.88
N THR A 118 15.12 -5.28 -9.71
CA THR A 118 14.96 -6.74 -9.56
C THR A 118 13.52 -7.22 -9.60
N GLY A 119 12.57 -6.32 -9.83
CA GLY A 119 11.19 -6.68 -10.11
C GLY A 119 10.23 -6.57 -8.93
N ASN A 120 10.67 -6.06 -7.77
CA ASN A 120 9.81 -5.93 -6.60
C ASN A 120 8.69 -4.89 -6.85
N PRO A 121 7.40 -5.30 -6.85
CA PRO A 121 6.28 -4.39 -7.18
C PRO A 121 6.05 -3.32 -6.10
N GLU A 122 6.30 -3.65 -4.83
CA GLU A 122 6.21 -2.71 -3.71
C GLU A 122 7.30 -1.63 -3.82
N ALA A 123 8.54 -2.03 -4.11
CA ALA A 123 9.65 -1.10 -4.32
C ALA A 123 9.42 -0.19 -5.52
N ARG A 124 8.94 -0.74 -6.65
CA ARG A 124 8.54 0.04 -7.83
C ARG A 124 7.47 1.08 -7.50
N TYR A 125 6.43 0.68 -6.76
CA TYR A 125 5.38 1.59 -6.33
C TYR A 125 5.94 2.72 -5.44
N MET A 126 6.69 2.36 -4.38
CA MET A 126 7.27 3.34 -3.46
C MET A 126 8.23 4.30 -4.17
N LEU A 127 9.16 3.78 -4.97
CA LEU A 127 10.10 4.60 -5.74
C LEU A 127 9.36 5.47 -6.75
N GLY A 128 8.33 4.94 -7.42
CA GLY A 128 7.52 5.68 -8.37
C GLY A 128 6.80 6.86 -7.74
N MET A 129 6.22 6.68 -6.55
CA MET A 129 5.60 7.76 -5.78
C MET A 129 6.62 8.84 -5.36
N ILE A 130 7.83 8.44 -4.95
CA ILE A 130 8.93 9.36 -4.58
C ILE A 130 9.40 10.14 -5.81
N GLN A 131 9.68 9.46 -6.93
CA GLN A 131 10.09 10.08 -8.17
C GLN A 131 9.03 11.09 -8.66
N PHE A 132 7.76 10.69 -8.63
CA PHE A 132 6.65 11.50 -9.11
C PHE A 132 6.43 12.77 -8.28
N TYR A 133 6.29 12.63 -6.95
CA TYR A 133 5.91 13.75 -6.08
C TYR A 133 7.11 14.50 -5.48
N CYS A 134 8.12 13.77 -5.00
CA CYS A 134 9.21 14.35 -4.21
C CYS A 134 10.36 14.87 -5.09
N LEU A 135 10.75 14.09 -6.10
CA LEU A 135 11.88 14.40 -6.97
C LEU A 135 11.46 15.07 -8.29
N MET A 136 10.15 15.29 -8.48
CA MET A 136 9.55 15.91 -9.67
C MET A 136 9.88 15.21 -11.00
N ASN A 137 10.34 13.96 -10.95
CA ASN A 137 10.58 13.12 -12.11
C ASN A 137 9.31 12.32 -12.45
N ARG A 138 8.33 13.03 -13.01
CA ARG A 138 6.97 12.52 -13.23
C ARG A 138 6.92 11.35 -14.21
N VAL A 139 7.66 11.44 -15.31
CA VAL A 139 7.69 10.39 -16.34
C VAL A 139 8.22 9.08 -15.76
N SER A 140 9.37 9.13 -15.07
CA SER A 140 9.93 7.95 -14.40
C SER A 140 8.99 7.44 -13.29
N GLY A 141 8.39 8.34 -12.52
CA GLY A 141 7.48 7.99 -11.45
C GLY A 141 6.24 7.23 -11.94
N VAL A 142 5.60 7.71 -13.01
CA VAL A 142 4.46 7.02 -13.64
C VAL A 142 4.88 5.67 -14.21
N ALA A 143 6.03 5.59 -14.90
CA ALA A 143 6.52 4.34 -15.48
C ALA A 143 6.73 3.25 -14.40
N LEU A 144 7.39 3.60 -13.29
CA LEU A 144 7.59 2.67 -12.17
C LEU A 144 6.28 2.23 -11.52
N MET A 145 5.34 3.16 -11.32
CA MET A 145 4.01 2.80 -10.82
C MET A 145 3.23 1.93 -11.81
N ALA A 146 3.38 2.14 -13.12
CA ALA A 146 2.76 1.34 -14.15
C ALA A 146 3.31 -0.09 -14.16
N GLU A 147 4.64 -0.27 -14.01
CA GLU A 147 5.23 -1.60 -13.84
C GLU A 147 4.70 -2.31 -12.59
N ALA A 148 4.57 -1.61 -11.46
CA ALA A 148 3.95 -2.17 -10.25
C ALA A 148 2.48 -2.54 -10.48
N ALA A 149 1.73 -1.69 -11.18
CA ALA A 149 0.33 -1.93 -11.51
C ALA A 149 0.14 -3.13 -12.45
N SER A 150 1.04 -3.32 -13.43
CA SER A 150 1.06 -4.51 -14.30
C SER A 150 1.32 -5.80 -13.52
N ALA A 151 2.07 -5.71 -12.41
CA ALA A 151 2.22 -6.79 -11.43
C ALA A 151 1.03 -6.88 -10.43
N SER A 152 -0.11 -6.26 -10.75
CA SER A 152 -1.31 -6.21 -9.92
C SER A 152 -1.08 -5.58 -8.54
N HIS A 153 -0.23 -4.55 -8.43
CA HIS A 153 -0.04 -3.85 -7.15
C HIS A 153 -1.23 -2.91 -6.86
N PRO A 154 -2.09 -3.16 -5.84
CA PRO A 154 -3.36 -2.47 -5.68
C PRO A 154 -3.19 -0.98 -5.36
N TRP A 155 -2.16 -0.60 -4.60
CA TRP A 155 -1.87 0.80 -4.30
C TRP A 155 -1.32 1.56 -5.51
N ALA A 156 -0.60 0.87 -6.41
CA ALA A 156 -0.09 1.49 -7.63
C ALA A 156 -1.23 1.75 -8.62
N LEU A 157 -2.10 0.75 -8.82
CA LEU A 157 -3.34 0.87 -9.59
C LEU A 157 -4.18 2.06 -9.10
N TYR A 158 -4.46 2.13 -7.80
CA TYR A 158 -5.20 3.24 -7.22
C TYR A 158 -4.51 4.60 -7.42
N SER A 159 -3.19 4.66 -7.21
CA SER A 159 -2.44 5.91 -7.34
C SER A 159 -2.41 6.44 -8.76
N LEU A 160 -2.21 5.55 -9.74
CA LEU A 160 -2.34 5.88 -11.16
C LEU A 160 -3.77 6.32 -11.49
N GLY A 161 -4.80 5.67 -10.93
CA GLY A 161 -6.19 6.08 -11.13
C GLY A 161 -6.45 7.52 -10.67
N VAL A 162 -5.96 7.87 -9.48
CA VAL A 162 -6.01 9.25 -8.96
C VAL A 162 -5.25 10.23 -9.87
N ILE A 163 -4.09 9.84 -10.39
CA ILE A 163 -3.32 10.65 -11.34
C ILE A 163 -4.14 10.89 -12.63
N GLN A 164 -4.77 9.85 -13.19
CA GLN A 164 -5.59 9.99 -14.40
C GLN A 164 -6.81 10.87 -14.19
N PHE A 165 -7.43 10.83 -13.00
CA PHE A 165 -8.58 11.67 -12.67
C PHE A 165 -8.24 13.16 -12.53
N ASN A 166 -7.00 13.46 -12.14
CA ASN A 166 -6.55 14.83 -11.90
C ASN A 166 -5.85 15.44 -13.13
N GLY A 167 -5.24 14.60 -13.97
CA GLY A 167 -4.36 15.01 -15.08
C GLY A 167 -2.98 15.36 -14.53
N SER A 168 -1.96 14.53 -14.79
CA SER A 168 -0.63 14.72 -14.21
C SER A 168 0.15 15.83 -14.90
N GLY A 169 0.52 16.88 -14.14
CA GLY A 169 1.69 17.70 -14.41
C GLY A 169 1.74 18.48 -15.74
N GLY A 170 0.64 18.46 -16.50
CA GLY A 170 0.41 19.17 -17.75
C GLY A 170 -0.89 19.99 -17.68
N SER A 171 -1.74 19.90 -18.69
CA SER A 171 -2.99 20.66 -18.80
C SER A 171 -4.16 20.02 -18.03
N ARG A 172 -5.26 20.76 -17.82
CA ARG A 172 -6.54 20.20 -17.31
C ARG A 172 -7.13 19.19 -18.31
N LYS A 173 -6.77 19.31 -19.58
CA LYS A 173 -7.23 18.47 -20.69
C LYS A 173 -6.60 17.07 -20.67
N ASP A 174 -5.54 16.84 -19.88
CA ASP A 174 -4.83 15.56 -19.81
C ASP A 174 -5.53 14.53 -18.90
N LYS A 175 -6.75 14.81 -18.43
CA LYS A 175 -7.52 13.87 -17.62
C LYS A 175 -8.00 12.71 -18.47
N MET A 176 -7.76 11.49 -18.02
CA MET A 176 -8.27 10.28 -18.68
C MET A 176 -9.24 9.56 -17.75
N LEU A 177 -10.47 10.07 -17.65
CA LEU A 177 -11.43 9.62 -16.63
C LEU A 177 -11.74 8.13 -16.73
N ARG A 178 -11.96 7.64 -17.94
CA ARG A 178 -12.24 6.21 -18.20
C ARG A 178 -11.07 5.32 -17.76
N ALA A 179 -9.84 5.70 -18.10
CA ALA A 179 -8.64 5.00 -17.63
C ALA A 179 -8.53 5.02 -16.09
N GLY A 180 -8.87 6.15 -15.45
CA GLY A 180 -8.96 6.26 -14.00
C GLY A 180 -9.96 5.29 -13.37
N VAL A 181 -11.14 5.13 -13.98
CA VAL A 181 -12.16 4.17 -13.55
C VAL A 181 -11.65 2.73 -13.69
N VAL A 182 -11.05 2.36 -14.84
CA VAL A 182 -10.46 1.02 -15.05
C VAL A 182 -9.48 0.67 -13.93
N LEU A 183 -8.55 1.58 -13.65
CA LEU A 183 -7.52 1.40 -12.64
C LEU A 183 -8.13 1.26 -11.24
N CYS A 184 -9.14 2.06 -10.90
CA CYS A 184 -9.84 1.95 -9.62
C CYS A 184 -10.64 0.64 -9.52
N ALA A 185 -11.27 0.18 -10.59
CA ALA A 185 -11.99 -1.09 -10.61
C ALA A 185 -11.05 -2.27 -10.41
N LYS A 186 -9.90 -2.29 -11.11
CA LYS A 186 -8.85 -3.30 -10.90
C LYS A 186 -8.36 -3.31 -9.45
N ALA A 187 -8.05 -2.15 -8.87
CA ALA A 187 -7.65 -2.05 -7.47
C ALA A 187 -8.77 -2.48 -6.49
N ALA A 188 -10.03 -2.12 -6.76
CA ALA A 188 -11.19 -2.46 -5.94
C ALA A 188 -11.46 -3.98 -5.94
N ALA A 189 -11.29 -4.65 -7.08
CA ALA A 189 -11.38 -6.11 -7.20
C ALA A 189 -10.35 -6.83 -6.32
N MET A 190 -9.16 -6.22 -6.15
CA MET A 190 -8.12 -6.69 -5.23
C MET A 190 -8.36 -6.30 -3.76
N GLY A 191 -9.51 -5.68 -3.47
CA GLY A 191 -9.90 -5.30 -2.12
C GLY A 191 -9.34 -3.97 -1.62
N HIS A 192 -8.77 -3.13 -2.50
CA HIS A 192 -8.33 -1.79 -2.12
C HIS A 192 -9.52 -0.90 -1.77
N ILE A 193 -9.66 -0.55 -0.48
CA ILE A 193 -10.85 0.13 0.06
C ILE A 193 -11.03 1.52 -0.54
N ASP A 194 -9.95 2.30 -0.70
CA ASP A 194 -10.07 3.66 -1.23
C ASP A 194 -10.44 3.67 -2.72
N ALA A 195 -9.91 2.75 -3.52
CA ALA A 195 -10.30 2.56 -4.91
C ALA A 195 -11.76 2.13 -5.05
N MET A 196 -12.24 1.26 -4.17
CA MET A 196 -13.65 0.87 -4.09
C MET A 196 -14.54 2.09 -3.79
N ARG A 197 -14.08 2.99 -2.92
CA ARG A 197 -14.79 4.23 -2.61
C ARG A 197 -14.82 5.19 -3.79
N GLU A 198 -13.69 5.39 -4.48
CA GLU A 198 -13.63 6.17 -5.71
C GLU A 198 -14.58 5.62 -6.77
N LEU A 199 -14.54 4.31 -7.02
CA LEU A 199 -15.40 3.66 -8.00
C LEU A 199 -16.89 3.87 -7.67
N GLY A 200 -17.25 3.72 -6.40
CA GLY A 200 -18.62 3.97 -5.94
C GLY A 200 -19.09 5.41 -6.18
N HIS A 201 -18.19 6.40 -6.10
CA HIS A 201 -18.49 7.79 -6.46
C HIS A 201 -18.56 7.99 -7.98
N CYS A 202 -17.63 7.39 -8.75
CA CYS A 202 -17.64 7.49 -10.21
C CYS A 202 -18.97 6.97 -10.79
N LEU A 203 -19.46 5.83 -10.31
CA LEU A 203 -20.74 5.26 -10.72
C LEU A 203 -21.95 6.11 -10.31
N GLN A 204 -21.93 6.73 -9.13
CA GLN A 204 -23.03 7.60 -8.70
C GLN A 204 -23.13 8.89 -9.51
N ASP A 205 -21.98 9.46 -9.86
CA ASP A 205 -21.89 10.76 -10.51
C ASP A 205 -21.84 10.64 -12.04
N GLY A 206 -21.58 9.45 -12.60
CA GLY A 206 -21.33 9.26 -14.04
C GLY A 206 -19.94 9.74 -14.48
N TYR A 207 -18.96 9.74 -13.56
CA TYR A 207 -17.65 10.33 -13.79
C TYR A 207 -16.68 9.32 -14.43
N GLY A 208 -16.51 9.39 -15.75
CA GLY A 208 -15.66 8.48 -16.53
C GLY A 208 -16.25 7.08 -16.76
N VAL A 209 -17.53 6.88 -16.42
CA VAL A 209 -18.30 5.65 -16.57
C VAL A 209 -19.78 6.00 -16.60
N LYS A 210 -20.60 5.19 -17.26
CA LYS A 210 -22.06 5.35 -17.24
C LYS A 210 -22.60 5.36 -15.80
N LYS A 211 -23.49 6.30 -15.53
CA LYS A 211 -24.09 6.48 -14.20
C LYS A 211 -24.91 5.25 -13.79
N ASN A 212 -24.57 4.67 -12.64
CA ASN A 212 -25.31 3.60 -11.98
C ASN A 212 -25.29 3.83 -10.46
N VAL A 213 -26.33 4.51 -9.96
CA VAL A 213 -26.41 4.92 -8.55
C VAL A 213 -26.52 3.72 -7.61
N GLN A 214 -27.25 2.68 -8.01
CA GLN A 214 -27.46 1.48 -7.21
C GLN A 214 -26.14 0.72 -7.00
N GLU A 215 -25.40 0.46 -8.07
CA GLU A 215 -24.11 -0.22 -7.98
C GLU A 215 -23.06 0.65 -7.27
N GLY A 216 -23.06 1.96 -7.52
CA GLY A 216 -22.19 2.89 -6.81
C GLY A 216 -22.41 2.88 -5.29
N ARG A 217 -23.67 2.86 -4.83
CA ARG A 217 -24.01 2.71 -3.40
C ARG A 217 -23.52 1.38 -2.82
N LYS A 218 -23.64 0.29 -3.58
CA LYS A 218 -23.17 -1.04 -3.16
C LYS A 218 -21.67 -1.04 -2.94
N PHE A 219 -20.88 -0.46 -3.83
CA PHE A 219 -19.43 -0.31 -3.64
C PHE A 219 -19.08 0.54 -2.40
N LEU A 220 -19.79 1.65 -2.16
CA LEU A 220 -19.57 2.45 -0.94
C LEU A 220 -19.88 1.68 0.35
N LEU A 221 -20.97 0.89 0.37
CA LEU A 221 -21.32 0.05 1.51
C LEU A 221 -20.27 -1.04 1.75
N GLN A 222 -19.81 -1.70 0.68
CA GLN A 222 -18.73 -2.70 0.75
C GLN A 222 -17.42 -2.08 1.28
N ALA A 223 -17.05 -0.88 0.83
CA ALA A 223 -15.85 -0.19 1.29
C ALA A 223 -15.92 0.09 2.79
N ASN A 224 -17.06 0.60 3.27
CA ASN A 224 -17.29 0.86 4.69
C ASN A 224 -17.29 -0.45 5.52
N ALA A 225 -17.89 -1.53 5.00
CA ALA A 225 -17.88 -2.82 5.68
C ALA A 225 -16.47 -3.40 5.80
N LYS A 226 -15.67 -3.38 4.72
CA LYS A 226 -14.27 -3.81 4.73
C LYS A 226 -13.43 -2.98 5.70
N GLU A 227 -13.61 -1.66 5.69
CA GLU A 227 -12.95 -0.74 6.62
C GLU A 227 -13.27 -1.08 8.08
N ALA A 228 -14.55 -1.32 8.40
CA ALA A 228 -15.00 -1.71 9.73
C ALA A 228 -14.44 -3.08 10.16
N ILE A 229 -14.43 -4.08 9.28
CA ILE A 229 -13.86 -5.41 9.55
C ILE A 229 -12.37 -5.30 9.90
N LEU A 230 -11.59 -4.54 9.12
CA LEU A 230 -10.16 -4.33 9.42
C LEU A 230 -9.94 -3.64 10.76
N CYS A 231 -10.84 -2.72 11.13
CA CYS A 231 -10.80 -2.03 12.42
C CYS A 231 -11.13 -2.96 13.59
N VAL A 232 -12.04 -3.93 13.42
CA VAL A 232 -12.45 -4.89 14.46
C VAL A 232 -11.47 -6.05 14.61
N TYR A 233 -11.00 -6.63 13.50
CA TYR A 233 -10.18 -7.85 13.51
C TYR A 233 -8.67 -7.58 13.36
N GLY A 234 -8.27 -6.37 12.97
CA GLY A 234 -6.85 -6.00 12.95
C GLY A 234 -6.28 -6.07 14.36
N LYS A 235 -5.26 -6.92 14.59
CA LYS A 235 -4.44 -6.95 15.82
C LYS A 235 -3.75 -5.59 16.01
N CYS A 236 -4.48 -4.57 16.47
CA CYS A 236 -3.94 -3.27 16.85
C CYS A 236 -3.75 -3.27 18.37
N ARG A 237 -2.59 -3.74 18.83
CA ARG A 237 -2.17 -3.61 20.23
C ARG A 237 -1.81 -2.15 20.50
N LYS A 238 -2.56 -1.56 21.44
CA LYS A 238 -2.36 -0.33 22.23
C LYS A 238 -2.59 1.03 21.52
N ASN A 239 -3.62 1.71 22.03
CA ASN A 239 -3.88 3.16 22.00
C ASN A 239 -3.72 3.89 20.66
N SER A 240 -4.76 3.83 19.82
CA SER A 240 -5.55 5.02 19.43
C SER A 240 -6.41 4.73 18.19
N ARG A 241 -7.70 5.07 18.30
CA ARG A 241 -8.66 5.45 17.25
C ARG A 241 -8.69 4.60 15.97
N TRP A 242 -9.77 3.81 15.84
CA TRP A 242 -10.25 3.08 14.65
C TRP A 242 -9.83 3.73 13.31
N SER A 243 -8.76 3.23 12.69
CA SER A 243 -8.29 3.65 11.37
C SER A 243 -7.53 2.51 10.74
N VAL A 244 -7.89 2.17 9.49
CA VAL A 244 -7.04 1.31 8.64
C VAL A 244 -5.65 1.96 8.55
N LYS A 245 -4.59 1.16 8.70
CA LYS A 245 -3.21 1.65 8.63
C LYS A 245 -2.93 2.15 7.22
N ALA A 246 -2.54 3.42 7.10
CA ALA A 246 -2.14 4.01 5.83
C ALA A 246 -0.86 3.31 5.30
N HIS A 247 -0.70 3.29 3.98
CA HIS A 247 0.51 2.79 3.34
C HIS A 247 1.74 3.56 3.81
N ALA A 248 2.88 2.88 3.96
CA ALA A 248 4.12 3.48 4.46
C ALA A 248 4.56 4.70 3.62
N ILE A 249 4.33 4.64 2.31
CA ILE A 249 4.64 5.73 1.38
C ILE A 249 3.89 7.03 1.71
N ASN A 250 2.65 6.97 2.20
CA ASN A 250 1.91 8.19 2.54
C ASN A 250 2.53 8.87 3.77
N THR A 251 2.99 8.08 4.74
CA THR A 251 3.77 8.60 5.87
C THR A 251 5.05 9.27 5.39
N PHE A 252 5.78 8.64 4.45
CA PHE A 252 6.96 9.25 3.84
C PHE A 252 6.63 10.59 3.16
N LEU A 253 5.55 10.67 2.38
CA LEU A 253 5.15 11.92 1.72
C LEU A 253 4.80 13.02 2.73
N VAL A 254 4.04 12.69 3.78
CA VAL A 254 3.71 13.65 4.85
C VAL A 254 4.98 14.18 5.52
N GLU A 255 5.92 13.31 5.87
CA GLU A 255 7.20 13.72 6.45
C GLU A 255 8.05 14.51 5.45
N TRP A 256 8.08 14.11 4.18
CA TRP A 256 8.85 14.76 3.13
C TRP A 256 8.43 16.21 2.96
N PHE A 257 7.13 16.47 2.79
CA PHE A 257 6.61 17.82 2.58
C PHE A 257 6.56 18.68 3.84
N ALA A 258 6.70 18.07 5.03
CA ALA A 258 6.98 18.82 6.25
C ALA A 258 8.42 19.36 6.29
N LEU A 259 9.38 18.62 5.71
CA LEU A 259 10.79 19.02 5.63
C LEU A 259 11.09 19.86 4.38
N HIS A 260 10.36 19.63 3.29
CA HIS A 260 10.55 20.24 1.98
C HIS A 260 9.21 20.76 1.47
N PRO A 261 8.81 22.00 1.82
CA PRO A 261 7.53 22.56 1.40
C PRO A 261 7.34 22.47 -0.12
N ALA A 262 6.11 22.19 -0.55
CA ALA A 262 5.76 22.14 -1.96
C ALA A 262 6.07 23.48 -2.66
N ALA A 263 6.27 23.45 -3.99
CA ALA A 263 6.57 24.64 -4.76
C ALA A 263 5.49 25.73 -4.58
N ARG A 264 5.88 26.99 -4.73
CA ARG A 264 5.03 28.15 -4.42
C ARG A 264 3.68 28.09 -5.15
N GLY A 265 2.61 28.02 -4.35
CA GLY A 265 1.22 27.98 -4.83
C GLY A 265 0.65 26.57 -5.04
N LEU A 266 1.45 25.51 -4.84
CA LEU A 266 0.96 24.13 -4.81
C LEU A 266 0.52 23.76 -3.40
N ARG A 267 -0.64 23.11 -3.30
CA ARG A 267 -1.25 22.75 -2.01
C ARG A 267 -1.10 21.26 -1.74
N LEU A 268 -1.08 20.88 -0.46
CA LEU A 268 -1.18 19.48 -0.06
C LEU A 268 -2.65 19.07 0.04
N CYS A 269 -2.93 17.78 -0.13
CA CYS A 269 -4.25 17.23 0.15
C CYS A 269 -4.60 17.43 1.63
N CYS A 270 -5.82 17.91 1.91
CA CYS A 270 -6.26 18.21 3.28
C CYS A 270 -6.42 16.97 4.17
N TYR A 271 -6.53 15.76 3.60
CA TYR A 271 -6.48 14.55 4.41
C TYR A 271 -5.06 14.35 4.95
N SER A 272 -4.88 14.57 6.26
CA SER A 272 -3.56 14.65 6.89
C SER A 272 -2.69 13.40 6.79
N LYS A 273 -3.28 12.23 6.48
CA LYS A 273 -2.55 10.97 6.26
C LYS A 273 -2.26 10.68 4.79
N CYS A 274 -2.55 11.61 3.87
CA CYS A 274 -2.31 11.44 2.44
C CYS A 274 -0.89 11.87 2.03
N GLY A 275 -0.52 13.11 2.34
CA GLY A 275 0.78 13.68 1.99
C GLY A 275 0.98 14.07 0.51
N ARG A 276 0.01 13.80 -0.37
CA ARG A 276 0.13 14.16 -1.80
C ARG A 276 0.05 15.67 -2.03
N PRO A 277 1.03 16.28 -2.72
CA PRO A 277 0.93 17.65 -3.22
C PRO A 277 0.19 17.71 -4.55
N GLU A 278 -0.37 18.87 -4.85
CA GLU A 278 -0.71 19.26 -6.21
C GLU A 278 0.57 19.21 -7.08
N THR A 279 0.44 18.72 -8.30
CA THR A 279 1.46 18.81 -9.36
C THR A 279 1.29 20.06 -10.21
N ARG A 280 0.09 20.65 -10.16
CA ARG A 280 -0.27 21.94 -10.76
C ARG A 280 -1.26 22.69 -9.89
N ARG A 281 -1.22 24.02 -9.95
CA ARG A 281 -2.17 24.88 -9.21
C ARG A 281 -3.61 24.50 -9.51
N HIS A 282 -4.42 24.40 -8.47
CA HIS A 282 -5.85 24.12 -8.57
C HIS A 282 -6.18 22.78 -9.26
N GLU A 283 -5.28 21.79 -9.12
CA GLU A 283 -5.50 20.42 -9.57
C GLU A 283 -6.50 19.68 -8.67
N PHE A 284 -6.43 19.93 -7.35
CA PHE A 284 -7.25 19.20 -6.38
C PHE A 284 -8.68 19.72 -6.31
N ARG A 285 -9.60 18.78 -6.06
CA ARG A 285 -11.04 19.08 -5.94
C ARG A 285 -11.31 19.80 -4.63
N ARG A 286 -12.08 20.87 -4.69
CA ARG A 286 -12.55 21.59 -3.50
C ARG A 286 -13.75 20.89 -2.88
N CYS A 287 -13.92 21.01 -1.56
CA CYS A 287 -15.18 20.65 -0.94
C CYS A 287 -16.29 21.53 -1.51
N SER A 288 -17.35 20.92 -2.04
CA SER A 288 -18.48 21.63 -2.66
C SER A 288 -19.29 22.45 -1.68
N ALA A 289 -19.23 22.17 -0.38
CA ALA A 289 -19.96 22.93 0.63
C ALA A 289 -19.21 24.22 1.04
N CYS A 290 -17.95 24.09 1.47
CA CYS A 290 -17.19 25.20 2.06
C CYS A 290 -16.15 25.84 1.12
N GLY A 291 -15.77 25.18 0.02
CA GLY A 291 -14.71 25.64 -0.90
C GLY A 291 -13.29 25.72 -0.33
N SER A 292 -13.11 25.62 1.00
CA SER A 292 -11.86 25.97 1.71
C SER A 292 -10.83 24.84 1.80
N VAL A 293 -11.25 23.58 1.63
CA VAL A 293 -10.37 22.40 1.68
C VAL A 293 -10.29 21.73 0.32
N ASN A 294 -9.16 21.07 0.05
CA ASN A 294 -8.84 20.48 -1.25
C ASN A 294 -8.40 19.02 -1.10
N TYR A 295 -8.86 18.15 -1.99
CA TYR A 295 -8.59 16.71 -1.95
C TYR A 295 -8.09 16.20 -3.29
N CYS A 296 -7.07 15.33 -3.23
CA CYS A 296 -6.56 14.64 -4.41
C CYS A 296 -7.56 13.60 -4.96
N SER A 297 -8.53 13.17 -4.14
CA SER A 297 -9.46 12.09 -4.46
C SER A 297 -10.73 12.17 -3.58
N ARG A 298 -11.87 11.60 -4.03
CA ARG A 298 -13.11 11.51 -3.22
C ARG A 298 -12.93 10.63 -1.97
N ALA A 299 -12.07 9.62 -2.03
CA ALA A 299 -11.70 8.79 -0.91
C ALA A 299 -10.97 9.58 0.17
N CYS A 300 -10.01 10.45 -0.20
CA CYS A 300 -9.39 11.36 0.76
C CYS A 300 -10.40 12.33 1.37
N GLN A 301 -11.33 12.87 0.56
CA GLN A 301 -12.42 13.70 1.06
C GLN A 301 -13.29 12.95 2.07
N ALA A 302 -13.71 11.72 1.77
CA ALA A 302 -14.54 10.91 2.64
C ALA A 302 -13.82 10.54 3.96
N LEU A 303 -12.52 10.21 3.90
CA LEU A 303 -11.71 9.94 5.08
C LEU A 303 -11.58 11.18 5.96
N ASP A 304 -11.25 12.33 5.37
CA ASP A 304 -11.14 13.59 6.12
C ASP A 304 -12.49 14.04 6.71
N TRP A 305 -13.57 13.88 5.95
CA TRP A 305 -14.95 14.13 6.42
C TRP A 305 -15.26 13.32 7.67
N LYS A 306 -14.95 12.02 7.66
CA LYS A 306 -15.14 11.14 8.83
C LYS A 306 -14.29 11.55 10.03
N THR A 307 -13.07 12.03 9.81
CA THR A 307 -12.11 12.27 10.91
C THR A 307 -12.18 13.67 11.51
N LYS A 308 -12.36 14.71 10.70
CA LYS A 308 -12.22 16.10 11.13
C LYS A 308 -13.14 17.05 10.39
N HIS A 309 -13.16 17.02 9.06
CA HIS A 309 -13.73 18.11 8.26
C HIS A 309 -15.24 18.32 8.49
N ARG A 310 -16.03 17.27 8.71
CA ARG A 310 -17.49 17.40 8.95
C ARG A 310 -17.87 18.35 10.09
N TYR A 311 -16.99 18.54 11.06
CA TYR A 311 -17.23 19.40 12.23
C TYR A 311 -16.83 20.86 11.98
N ASN A 312 -16.00 21.11 10.97
CA ASN A 312 -15.42 22.42 10.66
C ASN A 312 -15.87 22.94 9.28
N CYS A 313 -16.79 22.22 8.61
CA CYS A 313 -17.28 22.58 7.30
C CYS A 313 -18.39 23.62 7.43
N THR A 314 -18.06 24.88 7.14
CA THR A 314 -19.03 25.98 7.08
C THR A 314 -19.36 26.28 5.62
N PRO A 315 -20.62 26.18 5.19
CA PRO A 315 -21.01 26.55 3.83
C PRO A 315 -20.63 27.99 3.50
N VAL A 316 -20.23 28.24 2.26
CA VAL A 316 -19.98 29.61 1.79
C VAL A 316 -21.33 30.31 1.62
N GLU A 317 -21.56 31.39 2.36
CA GLU A 317 -22.66 32.32 2.08
C GLU A 317 -22.34 33.05 0.76
N ASN A 318 -23.24 32.97 -0.21
CA ASN A 318 -23.17 33.53 -1.56
C ASN A 318 -22.01 33.02 -2.45
N TRP A 319 -22.22 31.87 -3.10
CA TRP A 319 -21.36 31.38 -4.18
C TRP A 319 -21.38 32.30 -5.41
N ASP A 320 -22.51 32.95 -5.70
CA ASP A 320 -22.74 33.71 -6.94
C ASP A 320 -21.97 35.04 -7.04
N GLU A 321 -21.67 35.70 -5.91
CA GLU A 321 -21.05 37.04 -5.93
C GLU A 321 -19.52 37.00 -6.08
N ARG A 322 -18.88 35.84 -5.86
CA ARG A 322 -17.41 35.72 -5.80
C ARG A 322 -16.74 35.37 -7.12
N GLN A 323 -17.48 34.88 -8.12
CA GLN A 323 -16.92 34.65 -9.46
C GLN A 323 -16.52 35.95 -10.18
N GLY A 324 -16.96 37.12 -9.69
CA GLY A 324 -16.63 38.41 -10.27
C GLY A 324 -15.32 39.06 -9.81
N LEU A 325 -14.63 38.54 -8.76
CA LEU A 325 -13.59 39.31 -8.07
C LEU A 325 -12.35 38.52 -7.60
N GLU A 326 -11.96 37.41 -8.25
CA GLU A 326 -10.62 36.83 -8.04
C GLU A 326 -9.93 36.47 -9.38
N ILE A 327 -8.94 37.31 -9.73
CA ILE A 327 -7.76 37.05 -10.55
C ILE A 327 -8.02 36.76 -12.04
N VAL A 328 -7.81 37.79 -12.87
CA VAL A 328 -7.44 37.64 -14.28
C VAL A 328 -6.08 36.93 -14.34
N ASP A 329 -6.06 35.60 -14.28
CA ASP A 329 -4.92 34.81 -14.72
C ASP A 329 -5.01 34.75 -16.25
N GLN A 330 -4.06 35.36 -16.94
CA GLN A 330 -3.97 35.36 -18.42
C GLN A 330 -3.75 33.96 -19.02
N ASP A 331 -3.62 32.92 -18.19
CA ASP A 331 -3.57 31.51 -18.60
C ASP A 331 -4.91 30.76 -18.41
N ALA A 332 -5.97 31.47 -17.99
CA ALA A 332 -7.33 30.93 -17.83
C ALA A 332 -8.25 31.27 -19.02
N MET A 333 -7.72 31.20 -20.24
CA MET A 333 -8.54 31.13 -21.47
C MET A 333 -8.73 29.65 -21.86
N ASP A 334 -9.34 28.88 -20.96
CA ASP A 334 -9.94 27.58 -21.26
C ASP A 334 -11.07 27.43 -20.23
N GLY A 335 -12.29 27.72 -20.70
CA GLY A 335 -13.45 27.98 -19.87
C GLY A 335 -13.76 26.88 -18.85
N ASP A 336 -14.50 27.30 -17.82
CA ASP A 336 -15.36 26.45 -17.00
C ASP A 336 -16.39 25.77 -17.90
N GLY A 337 -15.94 24.75 -18.61
CA GLY A 337 -16.79 23.68 -19.10
C GLY A 337 -16.46 22.48 -18.24
N ASP A 338 -17.46 21.99 -17.50
CA ASP A 338 -17.58 20.55 -17.34
C ASP A 338 -17.36 19.97 -18.73
N ALA A 339 -16.20 19.34 -18.95
CA ALA A 339 -15.97 18.58 -20.15
C ALA A 339 -17.03 17.47 -20.12
N LEU A 340 -18.13 17.73 -20.80
CA LEU A 340 -18.95 16.72 -21.41
C LEU A 340 -18.03 16.04 -22.42
N ASP A 341 -17.10 15.21 -21.91
CA ASP A 341 -16.51 14.14 -22.69
C ASP A 341 -17.70 13.43 -23.31
N GLU A 342 -17.73 13.36 -24.63
CA GLU A 342 -18.70 12.55 -25.36
C GLU A 342 -18.76 11.20 -24.67
N HIS A 343 -19.87 10.96 -23.98
CA HIS A 343 -20.07 9.75 -23.20
C HIS A 343 -20.14 8.59 -24.19
N ASP A 344 -19.01 7.95 -24.43
CA ASP A 344 -19.00 6.53 -24.73
C ASP A 344 -19.70 5.87 -23.54
N ASP A 345 -20.99 5.56 -23.71
CA ASP A 345 -21.92 4.95 -22.74
C ASP A 345 -21.53 3.51 -22.38
N ALA A 346 -20.25 3.24 -22.19
CA ALA A 346 -19.76 1.93 -21.83
C ALA A 346 -20.12 1.63 -20.38
N ASP A 347 -20.74 0.46 -20.19
CA ASP A 347 -21.06 -0.05 -18.87
C ASP A 347 -19.76 -0.44 -18.15
N LEU A 348 -19.80 -0.52 -16.82
CA LEU A 348 -18.62 -0.85 -16.01
C LEU A 348 -17.99 -2.18 -16.46
N ASP A 349 -18.82 -3.15 -16.83
CA ASP A 349 -18.35 -4.47 -17.29
C ASP A 349 -17.57 -4.36 -18.61
N ASP A 350 -17.97 -3.47 -19.52
CA ASP A 350 -17.25 -3.23 -20.78
C ASP A 350 -15.89 -2.59 -20.51
N ILE A 351 -15.84 -1.65 -19.55
CA ILE A 351 -14.63 -0.92 -19.17
C ILE A 351 -13.62 -1.83 -18.46
N VAL A 352 -14.09 -2.75 -17.62
CA VAL A 352 -13.21 -3.62 -16.82
C VAL A 352 -12.67 -4.79 -17.63
N ASN A 353 -13.43 -5.26 -18.63
CA ASN A 353 -13.06 -6.41 -19.47
C ASN A 353 -12.33 -6.02 -20.78
N SER A 354 -12.23 -4.72 -21.09
CA SER A 354 -11.33 -4.17 -22.12
C SER A 354 -9.89 -4.01 -21.61
#